data_AF-A0A4D4MBX9-F1
#
_entry.id   AF-A0A4D4MBX9-F1
#
_cell.length_a   1.000
_cell.length_b   1.000
_cell.length_c   1.000
_cell.angle_alpha   90.00
_cell.angle_beta   90.00
_cell.angle_gamma   90.00
#
_symmetry.space_group_name_H-M   'P 1'
#
loop_
_entity.id
_entity.type
_entity.pdbx_description
1 polymer ?
#
loop_
_entity_poly.entity_id
_entity_poly.type
_entity_poly.pdbx_seq_one_letter_code
_entity_poly.pdbx_strand_id
1 'polypeptide(L)' 'MKDLAERTGGTLATTRWDTGTVLGVLARLAGDDLTARIIGQLPDGYALLFGRAQLVRAA' A
#
# COMPACT_ATOMS: atom_id res chain seq x y z
N MET A 1 -4.08 -5.25 -7.83
CA MET A 1 -2.79 -5.67 -8.45
C MET A 1 -3.00 -6.23 -9.85
N LYS A 2 -3.83 -7.27 -10.07
CA LYS A 2 -4.08 -7.83 -11.41
C LYS A 2 -4.62 -6.82 -12.42
N ASP A 3 -5.70 -6.11 -12.08
CA ASP A 3 -6.27 -5.04 -12.94
C ASP A 3 -5.23 -3.97 -13.31
N LEU A 4 -4.45 -3.52 -12.33
CA LEU A 4 -3.42 -2.51 -12.55
C LEU A 4 -2.31 -3.03 -13.48
N ALA A 5 -1.88 -4.28 -13.32
CA ALA A 5 -0.88 -4.92 -14.16
C ALA A 5 -1.35 -5.05 -15.62
N GLU A 6 -2.61 -5.43 -15.83
CA GLU A 6 -3.23 -5.51 -17.16
C GLU A 6 -3.29 -4.13 -17.83
N ARG A 7 -3.57 -3.07 -17.07
CA ARG A 7 -3.68 -1.70 -17.58
C ARG A 7 -2.34 -1.01 -17.82
N THR A 8 -1.30 -1.35 -17.07
CA THR A 8 0.04 -0.77 -17.22
C THR A 8 0.97 -1.62 -18.10
N GLY A 9 0.55 -2.82 -18.53
CA GLY A 9 1.37 -3.76 -19.29
C GLY A 9 2.51 -4.37 -18.47
N GLY A 10 2.45 -4.25 -17.14
CA GLY A 10 3.47 -4.75 -16.22
C GLY A 10 3.19 -6.17 -15.73
N THR A 11 4.21 -6.80 -15.11
CA THR A 11 3.99 -8.03 -14.33
C THR A 11 3.32 -7.70 -13.00
N LEU A 12 2.75 -8.70 -12.33
CA LEU A 12 2.25 -8.54 -10.96
C LEU A 12 3.34 -8.07 -9.99
N ALA A 13 4.57 -8.53 -10.17
CA ALA A 13 5.70 -8.20 -9.31
C ALA A 13 6.12 -6.73 -9.48
N THR A 14 6.32 -6.27 -10.73
CA THR A 14 6.64 -4.86 -11.01
C THR A 14 5.50 -3.93 -10.63
N THR A 15 4.26 -4.30 -10.93
CA THR A 15 3.08 -3.52 -10.51
C THR A 15 3.01 -3.36 -8.99
N ARG A 16 3.35 -4.42 -8.24
CA ARG A 16 3.41 -4.36 -6.78
C ARG A 16 4.48 -3.40 -6.30
N TRP A 17 5.66 -3.45 -6.91
CA TRP A 17 6.77 -2.56 -6.60
C TRP A 17 6.43 -1.09 -6.87
N ASP A 18 5.88 -0.79 -8.05
CA ASP A 18 5.52 0.56 -8.47
C ASP A 18 4.43 1.15 -7.58
N THR A 19 3.41 0.33 -7.27
CA THR A 19 2.33 0.71 -6.35
C THR A 19 2.91 1.04 -4.97
N GLY A 20 3.82 0.21 -4.46
CA GLY A 20 4.47 0.44 -3.17
C GLY A 20 5.28 1.74 -3.13
N THR A 21 5.95 2.07 -4.24
CA THR A 21 6.72 3.32 -4.37
C THR A 21 5.81 4.55 -4.27
N VAL A 22 4.70 4.56 -5.02
CA VAL A 22 3.75 5.69 -5.02
C VAL A 22 3.06 5.82 -3.66
N LEU A 23 2.57 4.72 -3.11
CA LEU A 23 1.87 4.73 -1.82
C LEU A 23 2.80 5.09 -0.65
N GLY A 24 4.07 4.71 -0.69
CA GLY A 24 5.08 5.14 0.30
C GLY A 24 5.31 6.65 0.29
N VAL A 25 5.36 7.27 -0.90
CA VAL A 25 5.45 8.74 -1.02
C VAL A 25 4.18 9.39 -0.48
N LEU A 26 3.01 8.88 -0.85
CA LEU A 26 1.72 9.40 -0.36
C LEU A 26 1.60 9.26 1.16
N ALA A 27 2.06 8.16 1.75
CA ALA A 27 2.08 7.98 3.21
C ALA A 27 2.91 9.07 3.90
N ARG A 28 4.07 9.41 3.33
CA ARG A 28 4.93 10.47 3.86
C ARG A 28 4.29 11.84 3.77
N LEU A 29 3.55 12.12 2.68
CA LEU A 29 2.87 13.39 2.47
C LEU A 29 1.58 13.52 3.30
N ALA A 30 0.84 12.42 3.47
CA ALA A 30 -0.41 12.36 4.22
C ALA A 30 -0.20 12.40 5.75
N GLY A 31 0.98 12.02 6.22
CA GLY A 31 1.28 11.92 7.64
C GLY A 31 0.70 10.67 8.30
N ASP A 32 1.13 10.42 9.54
CA ASP A 32 0.93 9.14 10.24
C ASP A 32 -0.55 8.86 10.56
N ASP A 33 -1.31 9.85 11.05
CA ASP A 33 -2.71 9.69 11.43
C ASP A 33 -3.60 9.30 10.24
N LEU A 34 -3.50 10.05 9.13
CA LEU A 34 -4.30 9.77 7.95
C LEU A 34 -3.88 8.43 7.32
N THR A 35 -2.59 8.15 7.26
CA THR A 35 -2.07 6.88 6.75
C THR A 35 -2.58 5.69 7.58
N ALA A 36 -2.56 5.79 8.91
CA ALA A 36 -3.05 4.74 9.81
C ALA A 36 -4.55 4.49 9.64
N ARG A 37 -5.34 5.57 9.48
CA ARG A 37 -6.79 5.46 9.21
C ARG A 37 -7.06 4.76 7.88
N ILE A 38 -6.32 5.09 6.83
CA ILE A 38 -6.45 4.46 5.51
C ILE A 38 -6.10 2.97 5.60
N ILE A 39 -4.94 2.63 6.18
CA ILE A 39 -4.49 1.24 6.34
C ILE A 39 -5.51 0.43 7.14
N GLY A 40 -6.09 1.01 8.20
CA GLY A 40 -7.09 0.35 9.04
C GLY A 40 -8.42 0.03 8.36
N GLN A 41 -8.66 0.52 7.14
CA GLN A 41 -9.83 0.20 6.31
C GLN A 41 -9.51 -0.81 5.19
N LEU A 42 -8.24 -1.21 5.04
CA LEU A 42 -7.78 -2.13 4.01
C LEU A 42 -7.60 -3.55 4.58
N PRO A 43 -7.62 -4.59 3.72
CA PRO A 43 -7.27 -5.94 4.13
C PRO A 43 -5.86 -6.03 4.73
N ASP A 44 -5.64 -7.08 5.52
CA ASP A 44 -4.31 -7.33 6.11
C ASP A 44 -3.21 -7.44 5.05
N GLY A 45 -2.01 -6.97 5.41
CA GLY A 45 -0.82 -6.97 4.57
C GLY A 45 -0.70 -5.76 3.64
N TYR A 46 -1.70 -4.88 3.56
CA TYR A 46 -1.62 -3.65 2.77
C TYR A 46 -0.66 -2.60 3.35
N ALA A 47 -0.37 -2.64 4.65
CA ALA A 47 0.55 -1.67 5.27
C ALA A 47 1.94 -1.67 4.61
N LEU A 48 2.39 -2.83 4.12
CA LEU A 48 3.67 -2.98 3.43
C LEU A 48 3.75 -2.16 2.15
N LEU A 49 2.61 -1.91 1.47
CA LEU A 49 2.58 -1.06 0.28
C LEU A 49 2.77 0.42 0.64
N PHE A 50 2.50 0.82 1.88
CA PHE A 50 2.73 2.19 2.37
C PHE A 50 4.11 2.34 3.03
N GLY A 51 4.98 1.32 2.96
CA GLY A 51 6.27 1.30 3.65
C GLY A 51 6.15 1.21 5.18
N ARG A 52 5.01 0.74 5.71
CA ARG A 52 4.76 0.58 7.15
C ARG A 52 4.78 -0.90 7.53
N ALA A 53 5.23 -1.19 8.75
CA ALA A 53 5.00 -2.50 9.35
C ALA A 53 3.50 -2.70 9.57
N GLN A 54 2.99 -3.91 9.35
CA GLN A 54 1.59 -4.22 9.65
C GLN A 54 1.40 -4.12 11.17
N LEU A 55 0.59 -3.15 11.62
CA LEU A 55 0.05 -3.16 12.97
C LEU A 55 -1.02 -4.25 12.99
N VAL A 56 -0.67 -5.43 13.49
CA VAL A 56 -1.67 -6.46 13.80
C VAL A 56 -2.63 -5.84 14.80
N ARG A 57 -3.89 -5.66 14.39
CA ARG A 57 -4.92 -5.15 15.29
C ARG A 57 -4.99 -6.14 16.47
N ALA A 58 -4.69 -5.66 17.68
CA ALA A 58 -4.92 -6.46 18.88
C ALA A 58 -6.42 -6.81 18.92
N ALA A 59 -6.71 -8.10 19.04
CA ALA A 59 -8.06 -8.66 19.06
C ALA A 59 -8.83 -8.21 20.31
#